data_AF-A0A1I2MJX8-F1
#
_entry.id   AF-A0A1I2MJX8-F1
#
_cell.length_a   1.000
_cell.length_b   1.000
_cell.length_c   1.000
_cell.angle_alpha   90.00
_cell.angle_beta   90.00
_cell.angle_gamma   90.00
#
_symmetry.space_group_name_H-M   'P 1'
#
loop_
_entity.id
_entity.type
_entity.pdbx_description
1 polymer ?
#
loop_
_entity_poly.entity_id
_entity_poly.type
_entity_poly.pdbx_seq_one_letter_code
_entity_poly.pdbx_strand_id
1 'polypeptide(L)'
;MSTFGPDFLWGAATSAYQIEGAVAADGRGPSIWDTFCAVPGAVHGGDTGAVAADHYHRYRSDVALMAELGLRAYRFSIAWPRVQPDGSGRIDQRGLDFYRRLTDALLDRGIEPRPTLYHWDLPQPLEDAGGWPHRDTAARFAEYAAAVHQALGDRIGHWTTLNEPWCSAFLGYATGRHAPGRREPAAALRAAHHLMLGHGLAARAMPGARIGITLNLTDVSPRTGAPDDRDAARRIDGMQNRFFLDPLLRAAYPADVLDDLAPVSDFAHVRDDDLKTIAAPLDQLGVNYYSPMLVAAAGTPEPSAYVGSEHVRVADGGRERTAMGWEIDDAGLLALLLRLHADHPGLPLCVTENGAAFDSGLQDLDRIGYLESHLRACARAIELGVPLTGYFVWSLLDNFEWSHGYRHRFGIVHVDYPTQRRTPKDSAYWYADVIRRGGL
;
A
#
# COMPACT_ATOMS: atom_id res chain seq x y z
N MET A 1 -24.21 -19.62 9.64
CA MET A 1 -23.36 -19.24 8.48
C MET A 1 -22.29 -18.31 9.00
N SER A 2 -21.04 -18.44 8.55
CA SER A 2 -19.98 -17.52 8.99
C SER A 2 -20.31 -16.08 8.58
N THR A 3 -20.03 -15.10 9.44
CA THR A 3 -20.25 -13.65 9.21
C THR A 3 -19.60 -13.16 7.92
N PHE A 4 -18.45 -13.71 7.53
CA PHE A 4 -17.71 -13.29 6.34
C PHE A 4 -18.30 -13.84 5.02
N GLY A 5 -19.10 -14.91 5.10
CA GLY A 5 -19.63 -15.58 3.91
C GLY A 5 -18.60 -16.46 3.17
N PRO A 6 -19.06 -17.30 2.22
CA PRO A 6 -18.22 -18.29 1.54
C PRO A 6 -17.29 -17.69 0.47
N ASP A 7 -17.58 -16.49 -0.01
CA ASP A 7 -16.82 -15.84 -1.09
C ASP A 7 -15.78 -14.84 -0.57
N PHE A 8 -15.65 -14.69 0.74
CA PHE A 8 -14.67 -13.79 1.34
C PHE A 8 -13.23 -14.22 1.00
N LEU A 9 -12.45 -13.27 0.49
CA LEU A 9 -11.06 -13.49 0.13
C LEU A 9 -10.18 -13.38 1.38
N TRP A 10 -9.73 -14.52 1.87
CA TRP A 10 -8.70 -14.61 2.89
C TRP A 10 -7.32 -14.68 2.25
N GLY A 11 -6.51 -13.63 2.43
CA GLY A 11 -5.20 -13.55 1.81
C GLY A 11 -4.11 -13.03 2.74
N ALA A 12 -2.92 -12.94 2.16
CA ALA A 12 -1.76 -12.26 2.71
C ALA A 12 -1.13 -11.39 1.63
N ALA A 13 -0.44 -10.32 2.04
CA ALA A 13 0.15 -9.35 1.13
C ALA A 13 1.67 -9.23 1.29
N THR A 14 2.36 -8.90 0.20
CA THR A 14 3.77 -8.52 0.13
C THR A 14 3.99 -7.48 -0.98
N SER A 15 5.20 -6.91 -1.06
CA SER A 15 5.65 -6.10 -2.19
C SER A 15 7.00 -6.57 -2.73
N ALA A 16 7.24 -6.36 -4.01
CA ALA A 16 8.37 -6.88 -4.76
C ALA A 16 9.72 -6.49 -4.12
N TYR A 17 9.98 -5.19 -3.96
CA TYR A 17 11.25 -4.72 -3.40
C TYR A 17 11.49 -5.23 -1.97
N GLN A 18 10.41 -5.43 -1.20
CA GLN A 18 10.52 -5.85 0.19
C GLN A 18 10.87 -7.32 0.37
N ILE A 19 10.51 -8.21 -0.58
CA ILE A 19 10.72 -9.67 -0.44
C ILE A 19 11.57 -10.32 -1.54
N GLU A 20 11.63 -9.77 -2.74
CA GLU A 20 12.19 -10.48 -3.90
C GLU A 20 13.70 -10.67 -3.81
N GLY A 21 14.44 -9.62 -3.46
CA GLY A 21 15.89 -9.60 -3.62
C GLY A 21 16.31 -9.66 -5.09
N ALA A 22 17.46 -10.26 -5.36
CA ALA A 22 17.95 -10.49 -6.72
C ALA A 22 17.94 -9.22 -7.59
N VAL A 23 18.38 -8.11 -7.00
CA VAL A 23 18.25 -6.76 -7.58
C VAL A 23 19.06 -6.55 -8.86
N ALA A 24 20.10 -7.38 -9.08
CA ALA A 24 20.96 -7.38 -10.26
C ALA A 24 20.72 -8.59 -11.20
N ALA A 25 19.72 -9.44 -10.91
CA ALA A 25 19.45 -10.63 -11.70
C ALA A 25 18.59 -10.32 -12.94
N ASP A 26 18.79 -11.10 -13.99
CA ASP A 26 17.92 -11.19 -15.17
C ASP A 26 17.56 -9.85 -15.84
N GLY A 27 18.50 -8.90 -15.81
CA GLY A 27 18.36 -7.62 -16.51
C GLY A 27 17.53 -6.57 -15.78
N ARG A 28 17.13 -6.82 -14.52
CA ARG A 28 16.45 -5.81 -13.69
C ARG A 28 17.28 -4.52 -13.62
N GLY A 29 16.65 -3.39 -13.89
CA GLY A 29 17.23 -2.06 -13.70
C GLY A 29 17.19 -1.61 -12.23
N PRO A 30 17.95 -0.58 -11.84
CA PRO A 30 17.82 0.01 -10.51
C PRO A 30 16.46 0.70 -10.35
N SER A 31 15.85 0.56 -9.18
CA SER A 31 14.73 1.38 -8.72
C SER A 31 15.20 2.56 -7.88
N ILE A 32 14.30 3.50 -7.60
CA ILE A 32 14.54 4.59 -6.65
C ILE A 32 14.90 4.08 -5.25
N TRP A 33 14.43 2.90 -4.84
CA TRP A 33 14.79 2.32 -3.55
C TRP A 33 16.20 1.72 -3.55
N ASP A 34 16.67 1.17 -4.67
CA ASP A 34 18.06 0.71 -4.78
C ASP A 34 19.02 1.90 -4.59
N THR A 35 18.72 3.03 -5.21
CA THR A 35 19.49 4.27 -5.06
C THR A 35 19.34 4.88 -3.67
N PHE A 36 18.12 4.94 -3.13
CA PHE A 36 17.87 5.55 -1.81
C PHE A 36 18.55 4.77 -0.68
N CYS A 37 18.54 3.43 -0.73
CA CYS A 37 19.24 2.59 0.24
C CYS A 37 20.76 2.84 0.27
N ALA A 38 21.35 3.34 -0.82
CA ALA A 38 22.77 3.68 -0.87
C ALA A 38 23.11 5.02 -0.19
N VAL A 39 22.11 5.85 0.14
CA VAL A 39 22.31 7.13 0.83
C VAL A 39 22.61 6.88 2.32
N PRO A 40 23.76 7.32 2.85
CA PRO A 40 24.10 7.10 4.25
C PRO A 40 23.03 7.66 5.21
N GLY A 41 22.51 6.81 6.09
CA GLY A 41 21.52 7.18 7.10
C GLY A 41 20.07 7.27 6.60
N ALA A 42 19.81 7.01 5.31
CA ALA A 42 18.45 6.99 4.77
C ALA A 42 17.63 5.79 5.26
N VAL A 43 18.29 4.66 5.50
CA VAL A 43 17.68 3.43 6.02
C VAL A 43 18.41 3.00 7.30
N HIS A 44 17.64 2.53 8.29
CA HIS A 44 18.20 1.99 9.53
C HIS A 44 19.25 0.91 9.24
N GLY A 45 20.38 0.97 9.94
CA GLY A 45 21.47 -0.01 9.76
C GLY A 45 22.19 0.03 8.41
N GLY A 46 21.78 0.91 7.47
CA GLY A 46 22.25 0.83 6.09
C GLY A 46 21.69 -0.39 5.34
N ASP A 47 20.57 -0.94 5.79
CA ASP A 47 19.94 -2.11 5.19
C ASP A 47 19.50 -1.82 3.74
N THR A 48 19.50 -2.86 2.91
CA THR A 48 19.10 -2.78 1.49
C THR A 48 18.15 -3.93 1.13
N GLY A 49 17.33 -3.73 0.08
CA GLY A 49 16.50 -4.78 -0.51
C GLY A 49 17.26 -5.76 -1.41
N ALA A 50 18.60 -5.77 -1.40
CA ALA A 50 19.39 -6.52 -2.38
C ALA A 50 19.15 -8.04 -2.34
N VAL A 51 18.96 -8.59 -1.13
CA VAL A 51 18.64 -10.01 -0.90
C VAL A 51 17.22 -10.17 -0.35
N ALA A 52 16.82 -9.34 0.62
CA ALA A 52 15.48 -9.42 1.23
C ALA A 52 15.16 -10.85 1.74
N ALA A 53 13.95 -11.32 1.46
CA ALA A 53 13.56 -12.69 1.71
C ALA A 53 13.95 -13.63 0.56
N ASP A 54 14.70 -13.19 -0.46
CA ASP A 54 15.13 -14.02 -1.58
C ASP A 54 13.96 -14.72 -2.31
N HIS A 55 12.78 -14.07 -2.32
CA HIS A 55 11.56 -14.63 -2.90
C HIS A 55 11.72 -14.89 -4.40
N TYR A 56 12.55 -14.13 -5.10
CA TYR A 56 12.83 -14.34 -6.53
C TYR A 56 13.24 -15.79 -6.84
N HIS A 57 14.10 -16.38 -6.00
CA HIS A 57 14.55 -17.76 -6.16
C HIS A 57 13.65 -18.77 -5.42
N ARG A 58 12.93 -18.33 -4.38
CA ARG A 58 12.23 -19.21 -3.42
C ARG A 58 10.71 -19.21 -3.54
N TYR A 59 10.16 -18.49 -4.52
CA TYR A 59 8.71 -18.30 -4.65
C TYR A 59 7.91 -19.60 -4.62
N ARG A 60 8.42 -20.71 -5.16
CA ARG A 60 7.71 -22.01 -5.13
C ARG A 60 7.49 -22.53 -3.71
N SER A 61 8.49 -22.38 -2.84
CA SER A 61 8.38 -22.76 -1.43
C SER A 61 7.45 -21.82 -0.67
N ASP A 62 7.51 -20.52 -0.98
CA ASP A 62 6.61 -19.54 -0.36
C ASP A 62 5.16 -19.77 -0.79
N VAL A 63 4.88 -20.11 -2.06
CA VAL A 63 3.56 -20.50 -2.56
C VAL A 63 3.08 -21.81 -1.94
N ALA A 64 3.98 -22.79 -1.75
CA ALA A 64 3.62 -24.02 -1.06
C ALA A 64 3.17 -23.73 0.39
N LEU A 65 3.86 -22.82 1.07
CA LEU A 65 3.49 -22.39 2.41
C LEU A 65 2.14 -21.65 2.43
N MET A 66 1.85 -20.78 1.47
CA MET A 66 0.54 -20.14 1.34
C MET A 66 -0.59 -21.18 1.25
N ALA A 67 -0.38 -22.24 0.47
CA ALA A 67 -1.35 -23.33 0.33
C ALA A 67 -1.51 -24.14 1.64
N GLU A 68 -0.43 -24.39 2.37
CA GLU A 68 -0.48 -25.04 3.69
C GLU A 68 -1.25 -24.21 4.72
N LEU A 69 -1.13 -22.88 4.66
CA LEU A 69 -1.89 -21.94 5.49
C LEU A 69 -3.34 -21.77 5.02
N GLY A 70 -3.73 -22.36 3.88
CA GLY A 70 -5.07 -22.29 3.33
C GLY A 70 -5.45 -20.94 2.73
N LEU A 71 -4.47 -20.09 2.39
CA LEU A 71 -4.75 -18.80 1.75
C LEU A 71 -5.51 -18.99 0.44
N ARG A 72 -6.51 -18.14 0.19
CA ARG A 72 -7.32 -18.15 -1.03
C ARG A 72 -6.88 -17.12 -2.06
N ALA A 73 -6.15 -16.10 -1.62
CA ALA A 73 -5.61 -15.07 -2.48
C ALA A 73 -4.23 -14.63 -1.99
N TYR A 74 -3.38 -14.22 -2.92
CA TYR A 74 -2.08 -13.63 -2.62
C TYR A 74 -1.92 -12.31 -3.34
N ARG A 75 -1.77 -11.23 -2.56
CA ARG A 75 -1.48 -9.90 -3.07
C ARG A 75 0.03 -9.70 -3.09
N PHE A 76 0.57 -9.46 -4.28
CA PHE A 76 1.99 -9.16 -4.49
C PHE A 76 2.11 -7.95 -5.41
N SER A 77 3.29 -7.36 -5.55
CA SER A 77 3.53 -6.34 -6.58
C SER A 77 4.45 -6.86 -7.69
N ILE A 78 4.34 -6.23 -8.85
CA ILE A 78 5.22 -6.48 -10.00
C ILE A 78 6.24 -5.35 -10.03
N ALA A 79 7.52 -5.70 -9.96
CA ALA A 79 8.59 -4.71 -10.01
C ALA A 79 8.69 -4.13 -11.43
N TRP A 80 8.26 -2.88 -11.59
CA TRP A 80 8.43 -2.13 -12.82
C TRP A 80 9.86 -2.22 -13.39
N PRO A 81 10.95 -2.06 -12.61
CA PRO A 81 12.31 -2.15 -13.14
C PRO A 81 12.74 -3.55 -13.61
N ARG A 82 11.98 -4.61 -13.30
CA ARG A 82 12.19 -5.93 -13.94
C ARG A 82 11.56 -6.01 -15.31
N VAL A 83 10.41 -5.37 -15.49
CA VAL A 83 9.63 -5.43 -16.73
C VAL A 83 10.10 -4.39 -17.73
N GLN A 84 10.41 -3.17 -17.28
CA GLN A 84 11.00 -2.09 -18.06
C GLN A 84 12.17 -1.48 -17.28
N PRO A 85 13.39 -2.01 -17.43
CA PRO A 85 14.58 -1.54 -16.68
C PRO A 85 14.86 -0.05 -16.83
N ASP A 86 14.65 0.50 -18.03
CA ASP A 86 14.83 1.93 -18.33
C ASP A 86 13.55 2.76 -18.02
N GLY A 87 12.51 2.12 -17.49
CA GLY A 87 11.19 2.71 -17.20
C GLY A 87 10.36 3.12 -18.40
N SER A 88 10.87 2.93 -19.61
CA SER A 88 10.14 3.16 -20.86
C SER A 88 10.61 2.22 -21.96
N GLY A 89 9.83 2.12 -23.03
CA GLY A 89 10.23 1.36 -24.22
C GLY A 89 10.21 -0.16 -24.01
N ARG A 90 11.33 -0.83 -24.33
CA ARG A 90 11.36 -2.29 -24.51
C ARG A 90 11.11 -3.04 -23.21
N ILE A 91 10.20 -4.01 -23.27
CA ILE A 91 9.93 -4.95 -22.19
C ILE A 91 11.05 -6.00 -22.08
N ASP A 92 11.57 -6.23 -20.88
CA ASP A 92 12.42 -7.39 -20.59
C ASP A 92 11.56 -8.62 -20.30
N GLN A 93 11.56 -9.57 -21.24
CA GLN A 93 10.76 -10.78 -21.13
C GLN A 93 11.16 -11.65 -19.92
N ARG A 94 12.43 -11.62 -19.49
CA ARG A 94 12.87 -12.43 -18.35
C ARG A 94 12.20 -11.99 -17.04
N GLY A 95 12.02 -10.67 -16.89
CA GLY A 95 11.27 -10.09 -15.78
C GLY A 95 9.80 -10.53 -15.79
N LEU A 96 9.14 -10.46 -16.94
CA LEU A 96 7.76 -10.98 -17.07
C LEU A 96 7.67 -12.49 -16.84
N ASP A 97 8.65 -13.26 -17.27
CA ASP A 97 8.65 -14.71 -17.12
C ASP A 97 8.70 -15.14 -15.65
N PHE A 98 9.34 -14.35 -14.77
CA PHE A 98 9.24 -14.58 -13.33
C PHE A 98 7.79 -14.47 -12.84
N TYR A 99 7.08 -13.39 -13.20
CA TYR A 99 5.70 -13.18 -12.77
C TYR A 99 4.72 -14.15 -13.43
N ARG A 100 4.97 -14.60 -14.68
CA ARG A 100 4.22 -15.72 -15.29
C ARG A 100 4.33 -16.98 -14.43
N ARG A 101 5.55 -17.39 -14.10
CA ARG A 101 5.80 -18.58 -13.28
C ARG A 101 5.25 -18.47 -11.87
N LEU A 102 5.30 -17.29 -11.25
CA LEU A 102 4.68 -17.03 -9.94
C LEU A 102 3.16 -17.17 -10.03
N THR A 103 2.55 -16.55 -11.04
CA THR A 103 1.11 -16.61 -11.26
C THR A 103 0.63 -18.03 -11.50
N ASP A 104 1.36 -18.81 -12.32
CA ASP A 104 1.05 -20.22 -12.57
C ASP A 104 1.14 -21.05 -11.29
N ALA A 105 2.20 -20.86 -10.51
CA ALA A 105 2.36 -21.59 -9.24
C ALA A 105 1.23 -21.29 -8.24
N LEU A 106 0.73 -20.05 -8.19
CA LEU A 106 -0.41 -19.67 -7.35
C LEU A 106 -1.70 -20.36 -7.82
N LEU A 107 -2.00 -20.28 -9.12
CA LEU A 107 -3.20 -20.86 -9.69
C LEU A 107 -3.21 -22.40 -9.61
N ASP A 108 -2.06 -23.05 -9.78
CA ASP A 108 -1.88 -24.49 -9.58
C ASP A 108 -2.23 -24.95 -8.15
N ARG A 109 -2.18 -24.03 -7.18
CA ARG A 109 -2.57 -24.26 -5.78
C ARG A 109 -3.94 -23.69 -5.43
N GLY A 110 -4.70 -23.18 -6.41
CA GLY A 110 -6.01 -22.57 -6.19
C GLY A 110 -5.96 -21.23 -5.45
N ILE A 111 -4.83 -20.54 -5.50
CA ILE A 111 -4.64 -19.23 -4.86
C ILE A 111 -4.85 -18.15 -5.92
N GLU A 112 -5.81 -17.24 -5.71
CA GLU A 112 -6.08 -16.13 -6.62
C GLU A 112 -4.91 -15.12 -6.60
N PRO A 113 -4.26 -14.85 -7.75
CA PRO A 113 -3.24 -13.81 -7.86
C PRO A 113 -3.87 -12.41 -7.86
N ARG A 114 -3.38 -11.52 -6.98
CA ARG A 114 -3.84 -10.13 -6.85
C ARG A 114 -2.68 -9.15 -7.04
N PRO A 115 -2.16 -8.96 -8.26
CA PRO A 115 -1.00 -8.11 -8.48
C PRO A 115 -1.31 -6.62 -8.25
N THR A 116 -0.33 -5.94 -7.69
CA THR A 116 -0.23 -4.48 -7.62
C THR A 116 0.82 -4.00 -8.63
N LEU A 117 0.43 -3.12 -9.55
CA LEU A 117 1.31 -2.69 -10.63
C LEU A 117 2.43 -1.76 -10.15
N TYR A 118 2.13 -0.86 -9.22
CA TYR A 118 3.13 0.03 -8.63
C TYR A 118 3.13 -0.05 -7.11
N HIS A 119 4.26 -0.49 -6.56
CA HIS A 119 4.52 -0.51 -5.12
C HIS A 119 5.89 0.11 -4.83
N TRP A 120 6.01 1.38 -5.22
CA TRP A 120 7.05 2.34 -4.85
C TRP A 120 8.44 2.13 -5.46
N ASP A 121 8.62 1.12 -6.30
CA ASP A 121 9.88 0.77 -6.93
C ASP A 121 10.02 1.36 -8.34
N LEU A 122 9.79 2.68 -8.48
CA LEU A 122 9.96 3.42 -9.75
C LEU A 122 11.37 3.14 -10.33
N PRO A 123 11.50 2.79 -11.63
CA PRO A 123 12.80 2.71 -12.29
C PRO A 123 13.58 4.02 -12.14
N GLN A 124 14.83 3.94 -11.66
CA GLN A 124 15.66 5.11 -11.39
C GLN A 124 15.80 6.06 -12.61
N PRO A 125 15.91 5.59 -13.86
CA PRO A 125 15.96 6.49 -15.02
C PRO A 125 14.74 7.41 -15.15
N LEU A 126 13.56 7.01 -14.66
CA LEU A 126 12.39 7.90 -14.62
C LEU A 126 12.50 8.97 -13.53
N GLU A 127 13.08 8.65 -12.37
CA GLU A 127 13.38 9.66 -11.35
C GLU A 127 14.47 10.64 -11.83
N ASP A 128 15.49 10.13 -12.53
CA ASP A 128 16.53 10.97 -13.14
C ASP A 128 15.92 11.96 -14.16
N ALA A 129 14.84 11.57 -14.83
CA ALA A 129 14.05 12.41 -15.73
C ALA A 129 13.01 13.30 -15.01
N GLY A 130 12.97 13.28 -13.67
CA GLY A 130 12.14 14.14 -12.82
C GLY A 130 11.10 13.43 -11.96
N GLY A 131 10.87 12.14 -12.19
CA GLY A 131 10.04 11.28 -11.34
C GLY A 131 8.54 11.54 -11.43
N TRP A 132 7.80 11.16 -10.39
CA TRP A 132 6.36 11.40 -10.31
C TRP A 132 5.94 12.89 -10.35
N PRO A 133 6.74 13.88 -9.90
CA PRO A 133 6.43 15.28 -10.14
C PRO A 133 6.32 15.64 -11.63
N HIS A 134 6.90 14.84 -12.53
CA HIS A 134 6.83 15.04 -13.97
C HIS A 134 5.71 14.22 -14.62
N ARG A 135 4.88 14.87 -15.43
CA ARG A 135 3.66 14.28 -16.00
C ARG A 135 3.92 13.04 -16.86
N ASP A 136 5.03 13.03 -17.59
CA ASP A 136 5.38 11.92 -18.50
C ASP A 136 5.40 10.56 -17.78
N THR A 137 5.80 10.55 -16.50
CA THR A 137 5.84 9.34 -15.66
C THR A 137 4.48 8.65 -15.55
N ALA A 138 3.37 9.41 -15.53
CA ALA A 138 2.02 8.85 -15.53
C ALA A 138 1.70 8.12 -16.85
N ALA A 139 2.19 8.64 -17.99
CA ALA A 139 2.05 7.99 -19.28
C ALA A 139 2.92 6.73 -19.38
N ARG A 140 4.17 6.78 -18.88
CA ARG A 140 5.06 5.61 -18.79
C ARG A 140 4.47 4.49 -17.95
N PHE A 141 3.84 4.85 -16.83
CA PHE A 141 3.16 3.88 -16.00
C PHE A 141 2.01 3.18 -16.73
N ALA A 142 1.25 3.92 -17.56
CA ALA A 142 0.20 3.33 -18.38
C ALA A 142 0.74 2.40 -19.48
N GLU A 143 1.85 2.75 -20.13
CA GLU A 143 2.56 1.88 -21.10
C GLU A 143 3.01 0.57 -20.43
N TYR A 144 3.61 0.68 -19.24
CA TYR A 144 3.99 -0.47 -18.42
C TYR A 144 2.79 -1.34 -18.02
N ALA A 145 1.73 -0.73 -17.50
CA ALA A 145 0.51 -1.42 -17.08
C ALA A 145 -0.11 -2.22 -18.24
N ALA A 146 -0.21 -1.61 -19.42
CA ALA A 146 -0.70 -2.27 -20.62
C ALA A 146 0.12 -3.51 -21.00
N ALA A 147 1.46 -3.40 -20.95
CA ALA A 147 2.34 -4.51 -21.28
C ALA A 147 2.23 -5.67 -20.28
N VAL A 148 2.13 -5.37 -18.98
CA VAL A 148 1.93 -6.38 -17.94
C VAL A 148 0.57 -7.05 -18.09
N HIS A 149 -0.49 -6.28 -18.31
CA HIS A 149 -1.83 -6.80 -18.55
C HIS A 149 -1.89 -7.67 -19.81
N GLN A 150 -1.23 -7.27 -20.90
CA GLN A 150 -1.14 -8.10 -22.11
C GLN A 150 -0.48 -9.46 -21.83
N ALA A 151 0.49 -9.50 -20.90
CA ALA A 151 1.25 -10.70 -20.61
C ALA A 151 0.58 -11.67 -19.62
N LEU A 152 -0.31 -11.18 -18.76
CA LEU A 152 -0.85 -11.92 -17.60
C LEU A 152 -2.38 -11.79 -17.44
N GLY A 153 -3.04 -10.92 -18.20
CA GLY A 153 -4.49 -10.65 -18.09
C GLY A 153 -5.38 -11.80 -18.53
N ASP A 154 -4.82 -12.82 -19.19
CA ASP A 154 -5.51 -14.06 -19.53
C ASP A 154 -5.87 -14.92 -18.30
N ARG A 155 -5.16 -14.72 -17.18
CA ARG A 155 -5.31 -15.52 -15.96
C ARG A 155 -5.51 -14.69 -14.68
N ILE A 156 -5.26 -13.38 -14.75
CA ILE A 156 -5.44 -12.46 -13.63
C ILE A 156 -6.72 -11.65 -13.83
N GLY A 157 -7.70 -11.85 -12.95
CA GLY A 157 -9.01 -11.21 -13.04
C GLY A 157 -9.09 -9.83 -12.38
N HIS A 158 -8.20 -9.47 -11.46
CA HIS A 158 -8.26 -8.21 -10.71
C HIS A 158 -6.88 -7.60 -10.52
N TRP A 159 -6.81 -6.28 -10.74
CA TRP A 159 -5.57 -5.52 -10.79
C TRP A 159 -5.64 -4.32 -9.84
N THR A 160 -4.65 -4.19 -8.96
CA THR A 160 -4.45 -2.96 -8.19
C THR A 160 -3.45 -2.08 -8.94
N THR A 161 -3.79 -0.85 -9.29
CA THR A 161 -2.85 0.02 -10.01
C THR A 161 -1.73 0.51 -9.11
N LEU A 162 -2.07 1.15 -7.99
CA LEU A 162 -1.12 1.81 -7.09
C LEU A 162 -1.34 1.33 -5.67
N ASN A 163 -0.25 1.11 -4.95
CA ASN A 163 -0.24 1.07 -3.49
C ASN A 163 0.06 2.46 -2.93
N GLU A 164 -0.81 2.98 -2.07
CA GLU A 164 -0.55 4.13 -1.19
C GLU A 164 0.14 5.31 -1.92
N PRO A 165 -0.54 5.94 -2.90
CA PRO A 165 0.01 7.10 -3.58
C PRO A 165 0.36 8.25 -2.62
N TRP A 166 -0.29 8.33 -1.46
CA TRP A 166 0.08 9.24 -0.37
C TRP A 166 1.53 9.03 0.09
N CYS A 167 1.94 7.78 0.34
CA CYS A 167 3.30 7.46 0.79
C CYS A 167 4.33 7.81 -0.29
N SER A 168 4.07 7.41 -1.53
CA SER A 168 4.96 7.73 -2.67
C SER A 168 5.15 9.24 -2.86
N ALA A 169 4.07 10.02 -2.71
CA ALA A 169 4.13 11.47 -2.87
C ALA A 169 4.76 12.17 -1.66
N PHE A 170 4.19 12.00 -0.47
CA PHE A 170 4.51 12.85 0.68
C PHE A 170 5.72 12.35 1.49
N LEU A 171 5.90 11.04 1.63
CA LEU A 171 7.12 10.52 2.24
C LEU A 171 8.31 10.59 1.27
N GLY A 172 8.07 10.40 -0.02
CA GLY A 172 9.09 10.45 -1.07
C GLY A 172 9.56 11.86 -1.44
N TYR A 173 8.63 12.81 -1.58
CA TYR A 173 8.93 14.15 -2.10
C TYR A 173 8.69 15.31 -1.14
N ALA A 174 7.92 15.17 -0.04
CA ALA A 174 7.77 16.27 0.93
C ALA A 174 8.75 16.16 2.10
N THR A 175 8.88 14.97 2.71
CA THR A 175 9.73 14.76 3.89
C THR A 175 11.07 14.09 3.56
N GLY A 176 11.15 13.36 2.45
CA GLY A 176 12.31 12.59 2.03
C GLY A 176 12.62 11.41 2.96
N ARG A 177 11.62 10.90 3.70
CA ARG A 177 11.77 9.69 4.53
C ARG A 177 11.80 8.43 3.70
N HIS A 178 11.12 8.43 2.55
CA HIS A 178 11.14 7.33 1.58
C HIS A 178 11.86 7.77 0.30
N ALA A 179 12.21 6.81 -0.54
CA ALA A 179 12.70 7.09 -1.88
C ALA A 179 11.72 8.00 -2.66
N PRO A 180 12.20 8.97 -3.44
CA PRO A 180 13.61 9.26 -3.78
C PRO A 180 14.34 10.16 -2.76
N GLY A 181 13.74 10.46 -1.60
CA GLY A 181 14.42 11.23 -0.53
C GLY A 181 14.35 12.75 -0.71
N ARG A 182 13.41 13.25 -1.50
CA ARG A 182 13.27 14.68 -1.82
C ARG A 182 12.46 15.43 -0.77
N ARG A 183 12.72 16.73 -0.62
CA ARG A 183 12.12 17.63 0.40
C ARG A 183 11.54 18.89 -0.24
N GLU A 184 10.59 18.67 -1.13
CA GLU A 184 9.98 19.66 -2.04
C GLU A 184 8.44 19.55 -1.98
N PRO A 185 7.77 20.25 -1.04
CA PRO A 185 6.31 20.15 -0.84
C PRO A 185 5.48 20.37 -2.12
N ALA A 186 5.84 21.35 -2.96
CA ALA A 186 5.17 21.59 -4.23
C ALA A 186 5.38 20.44 -5.25
N ALA A 187 6.53 19.77 -5.22
CA ALA A 187 6.78 18.59 -6.04
C ALA A 187 5.99 17.39 -5.54
N ALA A 188 5.78 17.26 -4.22
CA ALA A 188 4.92 16.23 -3.64
C ALA A 188 3.46 16.36 -4.11
N LEU A 189 2.91 17.57 -4.17
CA LEU A 189 1.56 17.80 -4.71
C LEU A 189 1.45 17.40 -6.18
N ARG A 190 2.46 17.77 -6.99
CA ARG A 190 2.54 17.31 -8.40
C ARG A 190 2.63 15.78 -8.51
N ALA A 191 3.46 15.16 -7.67
CA ALA A 191 3.61 13.70 -7.64
C ALA A 191 2.30 13.02 -7.27
N ALA A 192 1.61 13.50 -6.24
CA ALA A 192 0.31 12.98 -5.84
C ALA A 192 -0.70 13.06 -6.99
N HIS A 193 -0.78 14.21 -7.69
CA HIS A 193 -1.66 14.35 -8.85
C HIS A 193 -1.30 13.39 -9.99
N HIS A 194 -0.02 13.30 -10.37
CA HIS A 194 0.40 12.44 -11.48
C HIS A 194 0.35 10.94 -11.17
N LEU A 195 0.53 10.54 -9.91
CA LEU A 195 0.24 9.18 -9.46
C LEU A 195 -1.23 8.85 -9.74
N MET A 196 -2.15 9.70 -9.27
CA MET A 196 -3.59 9.51 -9.50
C MET A 196 -3.94 9.51 -10.99
N LEU A 197 -3.33 10.40 -11.78
CA LEU A 197 -3.48 10.38 -13.23
C LEU A 197 -2.98 9.07 -13.83
N GLY A 198 -1.85 8.55 -13.35
CA GLY A 198 -1.29 7.26 -13.74
C GLY A 198 -2.26 6.11 -13.47
N HIS A 199 -2.96 6.11 -12.34
CA HIS A 199 -4.05 5.15 -12.07
C HIS A 199 -5.11 5.19 -13.18
N GLY A 200 -5.63 6.38 -13.49
CA GLY A 200 -6.67 6.55 -14.51
C GLY A 200 -6.22 6.16 -15.93
N LEU A 201 -4.99 6.51 -16.29
CA LEU A 201 -4.40 6.15 -17.58
C LEU A 201 -4.14 4.64 -17.68
N ALA A 202 -3.66 4.00 -16.60
CA ALA A 202 -3.48 2.54 -16.56
C ALA A 202 -4.81 1.79 -16.70
N ALA A 203 -5.87 2.25 -16.01
CA ALA A 203 -7.20 1.68 -16.14
C ALA A 203 -7.70 1.73 -17.60
N ARG A 204 -7.52 2.86 -18.29
CA ARG A 204 -7.86 3.01 -19.71
C ARG A 204 -7.03 2.11 -20.62
N ALA A 205 -5.78 1.86 -20.27
CA ALA A 205 -4.86 1.04 -21.07
C ALA A 205 -5.07 -0.48 -20.88
N MET A 206 -5.90 -0.89 -19.91
CA MET A 206 -6.22 -2.29 -19.60
C MET A 206 -7.73 -2.58 -19.79
N PRO A 207 -8.26 -2.50 -21.02
CA PRO A 207 -9.69 -2.69 -21.25
C PRO A 207 -10.14 -4.10 -20.83
N GLY A 208 -11.25 -4.17 -20.10
CA GLY A 208 -11.82 -5.43 -19.61
C GLY A 208 -11.21 -5.96 -18.30
N ALA A 209 -10.12 -5.35 -17.80
CA ALA A 209 -9.60 -5.65 -16.48
C ALA A 209 -10.53 -5.12 -15.38
N ARG A 210 -10.65 -5.84 -14.27
CA ARG A 210 -11.23 -5.28 -13.04
C ARG A 210 -10.17 -4.48 -12.31
N ILE A 211 -10.45 -3.20 -12.08
CA ILE A 211 -9.48 -2.22 -11.59
C ILE A 211 -9.79 -1.84 -10.14
N GLY A 212 -8.76 -1.90 -9.30
CA GLY A 212 -8.74 -1.30 -7.98
C GLY A 212 -7.54 -0.39 -7.78
N ILE A 213 -7.59 0.37 -6.68
CA ILE A 213 -6.49 1.15 -6.14
C ILE A 213 -6.45 0.94 -4.63
N THR A 214 -5.26 0.93 -4.04
CA THR A 214 -5.09 0.77 -2.60
C THR A 214 -4.65 2.08 -1.97
N LEU A 215 -5.37 2.54 -0.95
CA LEU A 215 -5.08 3.76 -0.21
C LEU A 215 -4.77 3.43 1.26
N ASN A 216 -3.75 4.06 1.84
CA ASN A 216 -3.52 4.09 3.29
C ASN A 216 -4.49 5.07 3.92
N LEU A 217 -5.61 4.55 4.42
CA LEU A 217 -6.65 5.34 5.03
C LEU A 217 -6.59 5.17 6.54
N THR A 218 -6.96 6.21 7.27
CA THR A 218 -6.95 6.20 8.74
C THR A 218 -8.16 6.93 9.29
N ASP A 219 -8.57 6.54 10.50
CA ASP A 219 -9.49 7.33 11.31
C ASP A 219 -8.75 8.54 11.89
N VAL A 220 -9.25 9.74 11.62
CA VAL A 220 -8.65 11.00 12.09
C VAL A 220 -9.61 11.64 13.09
N SER A 221 -9.13 11.83 14.31
CA SER A 221 -9.93 12.37 15.41
C SER A 221 -9.23 13.56 16.07
N PRO A 222 -9.96 14.63 16.45
CA PRO A 222 -9.37 15.75 17.18
C PRO A 222 -9.12 15.37 18.65
N ARG A 223 -8.03 15.85 19.24
CA ARG A 223 -7.68 15.58 20.65
C ARG A 223 -8.72 16.14 21.62
N THR A 224 -9.30 17.29 21.30
CA THR A 224 -10.35 17.93 22.09
C THR A 224 -11.44 18.48 21.19
N GLY A 225 -12.55 18.93 21.78
CA GLY A 225 -13.62 19.61 21.05
C GLY A 225 -13.32 21.07 20.68
N ALA A 226 -12.11 21.57 20.96
CA ALA A 226 -11.73 22.95 20.64
C ALA A 226 -11.75 23.21 19.12
N PRO A 227 -12.10 24.42 18.65
CA PRO A 227 -12.12 24.74 17.23
C PRO A 227 -10.81 24.44 16.51
N ASP A 228 -9.67 24.76 17.11
CA ASP A 228 -8.35 24.56 16.49
C ASP A 228 -8.00 23.08 16.34
N ASP A 229 -8.33 22.24 17.34
CA ASP A 229 -8.12 20.79 17.24
C ASP A 229 -9.06 20.16 16.18
N ARG A 230 -10.28 20.69 16.02
CA ARG A 230 -11.20 20.26 14.96
C ARG A 230 -10.71 20.64 13.56
N ASP A 231 -10.17 21.85 13.40
CA ASP A 231 -9.54 22.27 12.15
C ASP A 231 -8.30 21.40 11.84
N ALA A 232 -7.48 21.11 12.85
CA ALA A 232 -6.36 20.18 12.72
C ALA A 232 -6.81 18.80 12.22
N ALA A 233 -7.90 18.23 12.77
CA ALA A 233 -8.47 16.98 12.28
C ALA A 233 -8.99 17.08 10.84
N ARG A 234 -9.70 18.16 10.49
CA ARG A 234 -10.17 18.42 9.11
C ARG A 234 -9.02 18.45 8.11
N ARG A 235 -7.93 19.14 8.44
CA ARG A 235 -6.71 19.28 7.61
C ARG A 235 -6.04 17.94 7.37
N ILE A 236 -5.82 17.16 8.44
CA ILE A 236 -5.17 15.85 8.34
C ILE A 236 -6.05 14.86 7.60
N ASP A 237 -7.36 14.81 7.87
CA ASP A 237 -8.29 14.01 7.08
C ASP A 237 -8.30 14.41 5.59
N GLY A 238 -8.22 15.72 5.33
CA GLY A 238 -8.10 16.29 4.01
C GLY A 238 -6.90 15.72 3.25
N MET A 239 -5.71 15.80 3.84
CA MET A 239 -4.47 15.38 3.20
C MET A 239 -4.27 13.86 3.18
N GLN A 240 -4.70 13.15 4.22
CA GLN A 240 -4.53 11.71 4.37
C GLN A 240 -5.54 10.91 3.55
N ASN A 241 -6.81 11.31 3.60
CA ASN A 241 -7.92 10.54 3.04
C ASN A 241 -8.52 11.22 1.81
N ARG A 242 -9.10 12.42 1.99
CA ARG A 242 -9.98 13.06 0.98
C ARG A 242 -9.24 13.51 -0.28
N PHE A 243 -7.97 13.92 -0.16
CA PHE A 243 -7.15 14.34 -1.30
C PHE A 243 -6.96 13.21 -2.34
N PHE A 244 -7.12 11.95 -1.94
CA PHE A 244 -7.05 10.79 -2.82
C PHE A 244 -8.43 10.21 -3.14
N LEU A 245 -9.34 10.16 -2.15
CA LEU A 245 -10.70 9.62 -2.33
C LEU A 245 -11.54 10.48 -3.28
N ASP A 246 -11.59 11.80 -3.09
CA ASP A 246 -12.49 12.67 -3.84
C ASP A 246 -12.14 12.72 -5.35
N PRO A 247 -10.88 12.81 -5.79
CA PRO A 247 -10.55 12.72 -7.20
C PRO A 247 -10.95 11.39 -7.85
N LEU A 248 -10.83 10.27 -7.13
CA LEU A 248 -11.22 8.94 -7.63
C LEU A 248 -12.74 8.80 -7.75
N LEU A 249 -13.48 9.23 -6.72
CA LEU A 249 -14.88 8.86 -6.55
C LEU A 249 -15.84 9.99 -6.93
N ARG A 250 -15.33 11.22 -7.07
CA ARG A 250 -16.12 12.44 -7.35
C ARG A 250 -15.55 13.28 -8.49
N ALA A 251 -14.41 12.89 -9.06
CA ALA A 251 -13.71 13.65 -10.10
C ALA A 251 -13.41 15.12 -9.70
N ALA A 252 -13.13 15.35 -8.41
CA ALA A 252 -12.85 16.68 -7.87
C ALA A 252 -11.88 16.61 -6.68
N TYR A 253 -11.03 17.61 -6.52
CA TYR A 253 -10.31 17.80 -5.25
C TYR A 253 -11.22 18.50 -4.22
N PRO A 254 -11.06 18.24 -2.90
CA PRO A 254 -11.82 18.93 -1.88
C PRO A 254 -11.45 20.43 -1.83
N ALA A 255 -12.44 21.32 -1.93
CA ALA A 255 -12.20 22.76 -2.00
C ALA A 255 -11.45 23.31 -0.77
N ASP A 256 -11.81 22.84 0.43
CA ASP A 256 -11.15 23.24 1.67
C ASP A 256 -9.67 22.82 1.71
N VAL A 257 -9.33 21.70 1.08
CA VAL A 257 -7.94 21.24 0.96
C VAL A 257 -7.17 22.07 -0.07
N LEU A 258 -7.81 22.47 -1.18
CA LEU A 258 -7.18 23.37 -2.15
C LEU A 258 -6.88 24.75 -1.53
N ASP A 259 -7.81 25.29 -0.74
CA ASP A 259 -7.61 26.57 -0.03
C ASP A 259 -6.43 26.49 0.95
N ASP A 260 -6.31 25.39 1.69
CA ASP A 260 -5.19 25.15 2.62
C ASP A 260 -3.84 25.00 1.90
N LEU A 261 -3.85 24.54 0.65
CA LEU A 261 -2.66 24.30 -0.17
C LEU A 261 -2.28 25.49 -1.06
N ALA A 262 -3.11 26.52 -1.16
CA ALA A 262 -2.87 27.71 -1.97
C ALA A 262 -1.51 28.40 -1.71
N PRO A 263 -0.96 28.43 -0.47
CA PRO A 263 0.39 28.96 -0.23
C PRO A 263 1.52 28.14 -0.86
N VAL A 264 1.28 26.87 -1.21
CA VAL A 264 2.28 25.92 -1.71
C VAL A 264 2.13 25.66 -3.21
N SER A 265 0.91 25.64 -3.74
CA SER A 265 0.66 25.41 -5.16
C SER A 265 -0.60 26.12 -5.66
N ASP A 266 -0.53 26.62 -6.89
CA ASP A 266 -1.64 27.14 -7.68
C ASP A 266 -2.39 26.04 -8.47
N PHE A 267 -2.00 24.77 -8.32
CA PHE A 267 -2.54 23.63 -9.05
C PHE A 267 -2.49 23.73 -10.59
N ALA A 268 -1.64 24.58 -11.16
CA ALA A 268 -1.51 24.73 -12.63
C ALA A 268 -1.03 23.46 -13.37
N HIS A 269 -0.59 22.44 -12.63
CA HIS A 269 -0.22 21.13 -13.16
C HIS A 269 -1.42 20.22 -13.45
N VAL A 270 -2.59 20.52 -12.88
CA VAL A 270 -3.86 19.82 -13.14
C VAL A 270 -4.43 20.33 -14.45
N ARG A 271 -4.71 19.43 -15.41
CA ARG A 271 -5.30 19.76 -16.71
C ARG A 271 -6.77 19.36 -16.77
N ASP A 272 -7.54 20.01 -17.62
CA ASP A 272 -9.02 19.92 -17.68
C ASP A 272 -9.60 18.49 -17.66
N ASP A 273 -8.95 17.53 -18.35
CA ASP A 273 -9.41 16.14 -18.45
C ASP A 273 -8.80 15.19 -17.41
N ASP A 274 -7.91 15.67 -16.54
CA ASP A 274 -7.17 14.81 -15.61
C ASP A 274 -8.09 14.20 -14.56
N LEU A 275 -8.95 15.01 -13.92
CA LEU A 275 -9.84 14.50 -12.88
C LEU A 275 -10.87 13.51 -13.42
N LYS A 276 -11.35 13.71 -14.66
CA LYS A 276 -12.18 12.74 -15.37
C LYS A 276 -11.42 11.44 -15.70
N THR A 277 -10.12 11.55 -15.93
CA THR A 277 -9.25 10.38 -16.17
C THR A 277 -8.99 9.63 -14.88
N ILE A 278 -8.70 10.35 -13.79
CA ILE A 278 -8.49 9.81 -12.45
C ILE A 278 -9.72 9.06 -11.96
N ALA A 279 -10.92 9.61 -12.19
CA ALA A 279 -12.19 9.00 -11.84
C ALA A 279 -12.64 7.87 -12.79
N ALA A 280 -11.69 7.09 -13.31
CA ALA A 280 -12.02 5.86 -14.01
C ALA A 280 -12.82 4.93 -13.07
N PRO A 281 -13.83 4.19 -13.58
CA PRO A 281 -14.61 3.30 -12.73
C PRO A 281 -13.74 2.33 -11.94
N LEU A 282 -14.04 2.20 -10.64
CA LEU A 282 -13.36 1.29 -9.71
C LEU A 282 -14.26 0.07 -9.44
N ASP A 283 -13.70 -1.12 -9.61
CA ASP A 283 -14.33 -2.38 -9.23
C ASP A 283 -14.20 -2.70 -7.74
N GLN A 284 -13.14 -2.16 -7.10
CA GLN A 284 -12.86 -2.34 -5.68
C GLN A 284 -11.94 -1.23 -5.16
N LEU A 285 -12.23 -0.72 -3.96
CA LEU A 285 -11.31 0.13 -3.21
C LEU A 285 -10.54 -0.71 -2.19
N GLY A 286 -9.21 -0.71 -2.31
CA GLY A 286 -8.30 -1.31 -1.34
C GLY A 286 -8.02 -0.35 -0.19
N VAL A 287 -8.12 -0.86 1.04
CA VAL A 287 -7.87 -0.14 2.28
C VAL A 287 -6.66 -0.75 2.97
N ASN A 288 -5.62 0.04 3.13
CA ASN A 288 -4.52 -0.25 4.05
C ASN A 288 -4.78 0.52 5.34
N TYR A 289 -4.93 -0.18 6.46
CA TYR A 289 -5.16 0.41 7.77
C TYR A 289 -4.24 -0.22 8.80
N TYR A 290 -3.66 0.61 9.66
CA TYR A 290 -2.72 0.16 10.68
C TYR A 290 -2.98 0.78 12.05
N SER A 291 -3.27 2.08 12.08
CA SER A 291 -3.42 2.86 13.30
C SER A 291 -4.28 4.11 13.05
N PRO A 292 -4.89 4.70 14.10
CA PRO A 292 -5.63 5.94 14.01
C PRO A 292 -4.68 7.15 14.06
N MET A 293 -5.23 8.34 13.83
CA MET A 293 -4.55 9.61 14.06
C MET A 293 -5.37 10.50 15.00
N LEU A 294 -4.97 10.54 16.26
CA LEU A 294 -5.41 11.58 17.19
C LEU A 294 -4.56 12.82 16.94
N VAL A 295 -5.18 13.96 16.61
CA VAL A 295 -4.42 15.16 16.22
C VAL A 295 -4.84 16.39 17.01
N ALA A 296 -3.92 17.33 17.14
CA ALA A 296 -4.15 18.60 17.82
C ALA A 296 -3.47 19.74 17.08
N ALA A 297 -3.97 20.95 17.26
CA ALA A 297 -3.24 22.14 16.84
C ALA A 297 -1.89 22.21 17.58
N ALA A 298 -0.84 22.54 16.84
CA ALA A 298 0.49 22.87 17.34
C ALA A 298 0.74 24.37 17.15
N GLY A 299 1.44 24.98 18.10
CA GLY A 299 1.74 26.42 18.04
C GLY A 299 2.89 26.79 17.09
N THR A 300 3.77 25.84 16.77
CA THR A 300 4.96 26.06 15.94
C THR A 300 4.91 25.17 14.70
N PRO A 301 4.97 25.74 13.48
CA PRO A 301 5.05 24.94 12.26
C PRO A 301 6.33 24.10 12.19
N GLU A 302 6.21 22.82 11.85
CA GLU A 302 7.34 21.91 11.63
C GLU A 302 7.24 21.22 10.26
N PRO A 303 8.38 20.86 9.62
CA PRO A 303 8.37 20.10 8.38
C PRO A 303 7.56 18.80 8.51
N SER A 304 6.55 18.64 7.66
CA SER A 304 5.54 17.59 7.78
C SER A 304 5.29 16.90 6.45
N ALA A 305 4.80 15.65 6.51
CA ALA A 305 4.25 14.97 5.34
C ALA A 305 2.88 15.54 4.93
N TYR A 306 2.21 16.26 5.84
CA TYR A 306 0.94 16.93 5.61
C TYR A 306 1.19 18.37 5.16
N VAL A 307 1.50 18.53 3.88
CA VAL A 307 1.75 19.84 3.25
C VAL A 307 0.58 20.79 3.52
N GLY A 308 0.88 22.04 3.90
CA GLY A 308 -0.14 23.05 4.26
C GLY A 308 -0.77 22.84 5.65
N SER A 309 -0.26 21.88 6.42
CA SER A 309 -0.72 21.52 7.78
C SER A 309 0.45 21.38 8.76
N GLU A 310 1.51 22.15 8.56
CA GLU A 310 2.75 22.10 9.36
C GLU A 310 2.54 22.47 10.83
N HIS A 311 1.43 23.15 11.15
CA HIS A 311 1.01 23.53 12.49
C HIS A 311 0.09 22.47 13.14
N VAL A 312 0.02 21.25 12.61
CA VAL A 312 -0.73 20.14 13.21
C VAL A 312 0.25 19.10 13.73
N ARG A 313 -0.02 18.57 14.93
CA ARG A 313 0.75 17.46 15.52
C ARG A 313 -0.13 16.25 15.78
N VAL A 314 0.47 15.07 15.65
CA VAL A 314 -0.10 13.83 16.19
C VAL A 314 0.03 13.86 17.71
N ALA A 315 -1.05 13.51 18.39
CA ALA A 315 -1.13 13.40 19.84
C ALA A 315 -1.12 11.94 20.29
N ASP A 316 -0.65 11.72 21.51
CA ASP A 316 -0.75 10.43 22.18
C ASP A 316 -2.18 10.25 22.72
N GLY A 317 -2.85 9.21 22.27
CA GLY A 317 -4.17 8.77 22.74
C GLY A 317 -4.10 7.83 23.94
N GLY A 318 -2.90 7.43 24.39
CA GLY A 318 -2.70 6.56 25.56
C GLY A 318 -3.04 5.09 25.32
N ARG A 319 -3.11 4.67 24.05
CA ARG A 319 -3.34 3.27 23.64
C ARG A 319 -2.05 2.46 23.63
N GLU A 320 -2.19 1.13 23.68
CA GLU A 320 -1.09 0.21 23.44
C GLU A 320 -0.51 0.41 22.04
N ARG A 321 0.79 0.12 21.89
CA ARG A 321 1.53 0.41 20.66
C ARG A 321 2.26 -0.81 20.13
N THR A 322 2.35 -0.88 18.81
CA THR A 322 3.19 -1.84 18.08
C THR A 322 4.68 -1.46 18.20
N ALA A 323 5.58 -2.32 17.69
CA ALA A 323 7.01 -2.00 17.61
C ALA A 323 7.32 -0.79 16.70
N MET A 324 6.40 -0.41 15.80
CA MET A 324 6.49 0.83 15.01
C MET A 324 6.18 2.09 15.85
N GLY A 325 5.72 1.92 17.09
CA GLY A 325 5.19 3.02 17.91
C GLY A 325 3.77 3.45 17.53
N TRP A 326 3.09 2.68 16.68
CA TRP A 326 1.73 2.98 16.23
C TRP A 326 0.69 2.48 17.23
N GLU A 327 -0.32 3.29 17.52
CA GLU A 327 -1.42 2.89 18.41
C GLU A 327 -2.25 1.77 17.78
N ILE A 328 -2.63 0.80 18.62
CA ILE A 328 -3.52 -0.30 18.26
C ILE A 328 -4.96 0.17 18.47
N ASP A 329 -5.74 0.23 17.39
CA ASP A 329 -7.14 0.71 17.44
C ASP A 329 -8.00 0.05 16.35
N ASP A 330 -8.69 -1.02 16.73
CA ASP A 330 -9.65 -1.71 15.87
C ASP A 330 -10.94 -0.91 15.66
N ALA A 331 -11.31 -0.05 16.63
CA ALA A 331 -12.45 0.84 16.52
C ALA A 331 -12.32 1.82 15.35
N GLY A 332 -11.13 2.37 15.11
CA GLY A 332 -10.85 3.24 13.96
C GLY A 332 -11.00 2.52 12.62
N LEU A 333 -10.65 1.23 12.52
CA LEU A 333 -10.90 0.45 11.31
C LEU A 333 -12.41 0.33 11.04
N LEU A 334 -13.19 -0.01 12.07
CA LEU A 334 -14.65 -0.09 11.94
C LEU A 334 -15.25 1.27 11.53
N ALA A 335 -14.85 2.35 12.20
CA ALA A 335 -15.33 3.70 11.91
C ALA A 335 -15.01 4.11 10.46
N LEU A 336 -13.78 3.84 10.00
CA LEU A 336 -13.34 4.12 8.65
C LEU A 336 -14.15 3.34 7.60
N LEU A 337 -14.35 2.02 7.80
CA LEU A 337 -15.11 1.20 6.86
C LEU A 337 -16.59 1.65 6.78
N LEU A 338 -17.19 2.01 7.92
CA LEU A 338 -18.55 2.54 7.96
C LEU A 338 -18.65 3.91 7.27
N ARG A 339 -17.66 4.80 7.48
CA ARG A 339 -17.60 6.09 6.79
C ARG A 339 -17.52 5.91 5.28
N LEU A 340 -16.60 5.07 4.80
CA LEU A 340 -16.47 4.78 3.36
C LEU A 340 -17.76 4.25 2.76
N HIS A 341 -18.45 3.35 3.47
CA HIS A 341 -19.74 2.82 3.04
C HIS A 341 -20.84 3.89 3.02
N ALA A 342 -20.89 4.78 4.01
CA ALA A 342 -21.87 5.85 4.07
C ALA A 342 -21.64 6.91 2.98
N ASP A 343 -20.38 7.28 2.74
CA ASP A 343 -19.99 8.29 1.75
C ASP A 343 -20.09 7.74 0.31
N HIS A 344 -19.89 6.43 0.13
CA HIS A 344 -19.89 5.74 -1.16
C HIS A 344 -20.66 4.40 -1.11
N PRO A 345 -22.00 4.43 -1.03
CA PRO A 345 -22.82 3.22 -0.90
C PRO A 345 -22.61 2.26 -2.08
N GLY A 346 -22.40 0.98 -1.78
CA GLY A 346 -22.25 -0.09 -2.76
C GLY A 346 -20.85 -0.24 -3.36
N LEU A 347 -19.90 0.65 -3.07
CA LEU A 347 -18.49 0.48 -3.49
C LEU A 347 -17.87 -0.74 -2.78
N PRO A 348 -17.44 -1.78 -3.50
CA PRO A 348 -16.80 -2.93 -2.88
C PRO A 348 -15.49 -2.53 -2.19
N LEU A 349 -15.36 -2.89 -0.91
CA LEU A 349 -14.15 -2.63 -0.12
C LEU A 349 -13.35 -3.91 0.05
N CYS A 350 -12.04 -3.79 0.19
CA CYS A 350 -11.14 -4.87 0.60
C CYS A 350 -10.07 -4.32 1.51
N VAL A 351 -9.84 -4.95 2.67
CA VAL A 351 -8.66 -4.63 3.48
C VAL A 351 -7.46 -5.27 2.78
N THR A 352 -6.69 -4.47 2.03
CA THR A 352 -5.56 -4.95 1.23
C THR A 352 -4.27 -5.07 2.03
N GLU A 353 -4.21 -4.40 3.19
CA GLU A 353 -3.19 -4.57 4.22
C GLU A 353 -3.77 -4.23 5.60
N ASN A 354 -3.62 -5.15 6.55
CA ASN A 354 -3.71 -4.87 7.98
C ASN A 354 -2.82 -5.84 8.75
N GLY A 355 -2.07 -5.33 9.72
CA GLY A 355 -1.19 -6.15 10.54
C GLY A 355 -0.29 -5.30 11.43
N ALA A 356 0.62 -5.95 12.16
CA ALA A 356 1.43 -5.27 13.16
C ALA A 356 2.85 -5.84 13.26
N ALA A 357 3.80 -4.93 13.48
CA ALA A 357 5.15 -5.29 13.88
C ALA A 357 5.23 -5.50 15.39
N PHE A 358 5.78 -6.64 15.79
CA PHE A 358 6.10 -6.99 17.17
C PHE A 358 7.41 -7.76 17.20
N ASP A 359 8.19 -7.56 18.26
CA ASP A 359 9.50 -8.18 18.49
C ASP A 359 9.40 -9.50 19.30
N SER A 360 8.20 -10.07 19.42
CA SER A 360 7.88 -11.26 20.25
C SER A 360 8.35 -12.61 19.67
N GLY A 361 9.07 -12.61 18.53
CA GLY A 361 9.64 -13.82 17.93
C GLY A 361 8.60 -14.72 17.26
N LEU A 362 8.69 -16.04 17.48
CA LEU A 362 7.80 -17.04 16.88
C LEU A 362 6.47 -17.22 17.64
N GLN A 363 6.48 -17.00 18.95
CA GLN A 363 5.29 -17.06 19.82
C GLN A 363 4.70 -15.65 19.96
N ASP A 364 4.04 -15.19 18.92
CA ASP A 364 3.65 -13.80 18.71
C ASP A 364 2.19 -13.53 19.09
N LEU A 365 1.85 -13.80 20.36
CA LEU A 365 0.48 -13.63 20.87
C LEU A 365 -0.06 -12.21 20.72
N ASP A 366 0.79 -11.18 20.81
CA ASP A 366 0.39 -9.79 20.57
C ASP A 366 -0.10 -9.57 19.13
N ARG A 367 0.53 -10.26 18.16
CA ARG A 367 0.10 -10.21 16.75
C ARG A 367 -1.24 -10.90 16.57
N ILE A 368 -1.47 -12.03 17.25
CA ILE A 368 -2.78 -12.69 17.27
C ILE A 368 -3.84 -11.75 17.83
N GLY A 369 -3.58 -11.12 18.99
CA GLY A 369 -4.51 -10.18 19.62
C GLY A 369 -4.87 -9.00 18.70
N TYR A 370 -3.87 -8.42 18.04
CA TYR A 370 -4.07 -7.36 17.05
C TYR A 370 -4.95 -7.83 15.88
N LEU A 371 -4.60 -8.96 15.25
CA LEU A 371 -5.34 -9.45 14.08
C LEU A 371 -6.76 -9.87 14.44
N GLU A 372 -6.95 -10.48 15.60
CA GLU A 372 -8.27 -10.87 16.09
C GLU A 372 -9.18 -9.65 16.27
N SER A 373 -8.72 -8.59 16.95
CA SER A 373 -9.55 -7.41 17.19
C SER A 373 -9.94 -6.71 15.89
N HIS A 374 -9.00 -6.56 14.95
CA HIS A 374 -9.26 -5.93 13.65
C HIS A 374 -10.16 -6.79 12.74
N LEU A 375 -10.07 -8.12 12.82
CA LEU A 375 -11.03 -9.01 12.15
C LEU A 375 -12.43 -8.94 12.78
N ARG A 376 -12.55 -8.75 14.11
CA ARG A 376 -13.86 -8.48 14.74
C ARG A 376 -14.46 -7.17 14.24
N ALA A 377 -13.65 -6.12 14.09
CA ALA A 377 -14.09 -4.87 13.47
C ALA A 377 -14.57 -5.08 12.01
N CYS A 378 -13.86 -5.87 11.21
CA CYS A 378 -14.28 -6.24 9.86
C CYS A 378 -15.59 -7.03 9.84
N ALA A 379 -15.73 -8.03 10.70
CA ALA A 379 -16.96 -8.81 10.85
C ALA A 379 -18.15 -7.89 11.20
N ARG A 380 -17.94 -6.96 12.14
CA ARG A 380 -18.96 -5.99 12.54
C ARG A 380 -19.34 -5.04 11.40
N ALA A 381 -18.38 -4.61 10.58
CA ALA A 381 -18.66 -3.79 9.40
C ALA A 381 -19.55 -4.55 8.40
N ILE A 382 -19.27 -5.83 8.15
CA ILE A 382 -20.09 -6.69 7.27
C ILE A 382 -21.52 -6.83 7.81
N GLU A 383 -21.68 -7.09 9.10
CA GLU A 383 -23.00 -7.14 9.75
C GLU A 383 -23.80 -5.84 9.60
N LEU A 384 -23.11 -4.71 9.52
CA LEU A 384 -23.68 -3.38 9.34
C LEU A 384 -23.88 -3.01 7.85
N GLY A 385 -23.66 -3.94 6.92
CA GLY A 385 -23.96 -3.78 5.50
C GLY A 385 -22.79 -3.30 4.64
N VAL A 386 -21.59 -3.16 5.20
CA VAL A 386 -20.40 -2.81 4.41
C VAL A 386 -20.09 -3.96 3.45
N PRO A 387 -19.97 -3.70 2.13
CA PRO A 387 -19.62 -4.73 1.13
C PRO A 387 -18.12 -5.04 1.17
N LEU A 388 -17.65 -5.58 2.30
CA LEU A 388 -16.26 -5.96 2.49
C LEU A 388 -16.01 -7.36 1.89
N THR A 389 -15.12 -7.42 0.91
CA THR A 389 -14.94 -8.59 0.03
C THR A 389 -13.70 -9.42 0.35
N GLY A 390 -12.78 -8.89 1.16
CA GLY A 390 -11.56 -9.60 1.52
C GLY A 390 -10.74 -8.91 2.59
N TYR A 391 -9.81 -9.67 3.15
CA TYR A 391 -8.84 -9.25 4.13
C TYR A 391 -7.48 -9.88 3.83
N PHE A 392 -6.45 -9.05 3.74
CA PHE A 392 -5.07 -9.44 3.47
C PHE A 392 -4.21 -9.04 4.66
N VAL A 393 -3.66 -10.05 5.35
CA VAL A 393 -2.71 -9.79 6.43
C VAL A 393 -1.43 -9.18 5.87
N TRP A 394 -1.01 -8.04 6.43
CA TRP A 394 0.32 -7.49 6.23
C TRP A 394 1.23 -7.96 7.36
N SER A 395 2.14 -8.90 7.11
CA SER A 395 2.53 -9.47 5.81
C SER A 395 2.64 -10.98 5.88
N LEU A 396 2.76 -11.63 4.71
CA LEU A 396 3.08 -13.05 4.67
C LEU A 396 4.44 -13.33 5.33
N LEU A 397 5.48 -12.63 4.90
CA LEU A 397 6.87 -12.85 5.30
C LEU A 397 7.41 -11.63 6.04
N ASP A 398 8.24 -11.86 7.06
CA ASP A 398 9.17 -10.81 7.51
C ASP A 398 10.00 -10.32 6.32
N ASN A 399 10.14 -9.01 6.18
CA ASN A 399 10.63 -8.39 4.96
C ASN A 399 11.41 -7.09 5.25
N PHE A 400 11.90 -6.44 4.19
CA PHE A 400 12.54 -5.13 4.28
C PHE A 400 11.49 -4.03 4.52
N GLU A 401 11.41 -3.50 5.75
CA GLU A 401 10.41 -2.50 6.14
C GLU A 401 10.89 -1.07 5.84
N TRP A 402 11.12 -0.79 4.56
CA TRP A 402 11.40 0.56 4.03
C TRP A 402 12.54 1.27 4.79
N SER A 403 12.33 2.50 5.29
CA SER A 403 13.34 3.25 6.04
C SER A 403 13.76 2.58 7.36
N HIS A 404 12.98 1.61 7.85
CA HIS A 404 13.30 0.84 9.06
C HIS A 404 14.18 -0.38 8.80
N GLY A 405 14.47 -0.71 7.54
CA GLY A 405 15.28 -1.87 7.19
C GLY A 405 14.65 -3.17 7.69
N TYR A 406 15.46 -4.09 8.22
CA TYR A 406 14.99 -5.39 8.71
C TYR A 406 14.63 -5.40 10.20
N ARG A 407 14.64 -4.23 10.86
CA ARG A 407 14.41 -4.10 12.30
C ARG A 407 13.01 -4.54 12.71
N HIS A 408 11.99 -4.12 11.97
CA HIS A 408 10.59 -4.39 12.30
C HIS A 408 10.07 -5.56 11.47
N ARG A 409 9.27 -6.41 12.12
CA ARG A 409 8.82 -7.70 11.56
C ARG A 409 7.31 -7.77 11.51
N PHE A 410 6.73 -7.62 10.32
CA PHE A 410 5.29 -7.72 10.10
C PHE A 410 4.81 -9.14 9.74
N GLY A 411 5.72 -10.05 9.37
CA GLY A 411 5.34 -11.34 8.82
C GLY A 411 4.59 -12.21 9.80
N ILE A 412 3.55 -12.91 9.35
CA ILE A 412 3.04 -14.09 10.05
C ILE A 412 3.99 -15.29 9.88
N VAL A 413 4.94 -15.21 8.93
CA VAL A 413 6.04 -16.16 8.75
C VAL A 413 7.36 -15.45 9.04
N HIS A 414 8.12 -15.99 9.96
CA HIS A 414 9.47 -15.53 10.25
C HIS A 414 10.43 -15.88 9.12
N VAL A 415 11.30 -14.93 8.75
CA VAL A 415 12.42 -15.15 7.84
C VAL A 415 13.74 -14.96 8.60
N ASP A 416 14.52 -16.04 8.65
CA ASP A 416 15.91 -16.02 9.10
C ASP A 416 16.80 -15.52 7.95
N TYR A 417 17.06 -14.21 7.87
CA TYR A 417 17.73 -13.60 6.71
C TYR A 417 19.11 -14.22 6.37
N PRO A 418 19.98 -14.58 7.34
CA PRO A 418 21.23 -15.30 7.04
C PRO A 418 21.04 -16.64 6.34
N THR A 419 20.04 -17.43 6.73
CA THR A 419 19.84 -18.80 6.19
C THR A 419 18.72 -18.89 5.16
N GLN A 420 17.93 -17.83 5.03
CA GLN A 420 16.70 -17.73 4.25
C GLN A 420 15.61 -18.75 4.67
N ARG A 421 15.72 -19.37 5.85
CA ARG A 421 14.72 -20.31 6.37
C ARG A 421 13.44 -19.57 6.75
N ARG A 422 12.30 -20.10 6.29
CA ARG A 422 10.95 -19.66 6.69
C ARG A 422 10.47 -20.49 7.88
N THR A 423 9.81 -19.85 8.84
CA THR A 423 9.19 -20.53 9.99
C THR A 423 7.85 -19.86 10.30
N PRO A 424 6.71 -20.52 10.06
CA PRO A 424 5.41 -19.97 10.43
C PRO A 424 5.37 -19.67 11.94
N LYS A 425 4.87 -18.49 12.29
CA LYS A 425 4.67 -18.07 13.69
C LYS A 425 3.33 -18.60 14.20
N ASP A 426 3.07 -18.47 15.50
CA ASP A 426 1.78 -18.84 16.09
C ASP A 426 0.61 -18.10 15.39
N SER A 427 0.82 -16.83 15.01
CA SER A 427 -0.15 -16.06 14.23
C SER A 427 -0.47 -16.64 12.85
N ALA A 428 0.47 -17.32 12.18
CA ALA A 428 0.19 -17.98 10.91
C ALA A 428 -0.72 -19.20 11.11
N TYR A 429 -0.46 -20.02 12.13
CA TYR A 429 -1.31 -21.17 12.44
C TYR A 429 -2.70 -20.74 12.89
N TRP A 430 -2.78 -19.71 13.74
CA TRP A 430 -4.04 -19.11 14.14
C TRP A 430 -4.83 -18.58 12.93
N TYR A 431 -4.18 -17.86 12.01
CA TYR A 431 -4.84 -17.33 10.81
C TYR A 431 -5.32 -18.46 9.90
N ALA A 432 -4.53 -19.53 9.72
CA ALA A 432 -4.96 -20.72 8.98
C ALA A 432 -6.22 -21.37 9.59
N ASP A 433 -6.33 -21.40 10.92
CA ASP A 433 -7.51 -21.90 11.61
C ASP A 433 -8.74 -20.97 11.46
N VAL A 434 -8.55 -19.65 11.43
CA VAL A 434 -9.60 -18.68 11.08
C VAL A 434 -10.12 -18.94 9.67
N ILE A 435 -9.22 -19.11 8.70
CA ILE A 435 -9.60 -19.37 7.30
C ILE A 435 -10.36 -20.68 7.17
N ARG A 436 -9.89 -21.76 7.83
CA ARG A 436 -10.56 -23.08 7.79
C ARG A 436 -11.97 -23.03 8.37
N ARG A 437 -12.20 -22.21 9.39
CA ARG A 437 -13.53 -21.98 9.99
C ARG A 437 -14.37 -20.97 9.17
N GLY A 438 -13.74 -20.25 8.26
CA GLY A 438 -14.31 -19.17 7.46
C GLY A 438 -14.58 -17.90 8.27
N GLY A 439 -13.96 -17.72 9.45
CA GLY A 439 -14.23 -16.64 10.39
C GLY A 439 -13.66 -16.91 11.79
N LEU A 440 -13.88 -15.96 12.72
CA LEU A 440 -13.38 -16.01 14.10
C LEU A 440 -14.11 -17.03 14.99
#